data_AF-H0Y0R0-F1
#
_entry.id   AF-H0Y0R0-F1
#
_cell.length_a   1.000
_cell.length_b   1.000
_cell.length_c   1.000
_cell.angle_alpha   90.00
_cell.angle_beta   90.00
_cell.angle_gamma   90.00
#
_symmetry.space_group_name_H-M   'P 1'
#
loop_
_entity.id
_entity.type
_entity.pdbx_description
1 polymer ?
#
loop_
_entity_poly.entity_id
_entity_poly.type
_entity_poly.pdbx_seq_one_letter_code
_entity_poly.pdbx_strand_id
1 'polypeptide(L)'
;GMGGQHNYFGLWVDVDFGKGHSKAKPTCTTYNSPQLSAKEHFCFDRMEVWAVGDPSEAELAKSNKSILDVDPEAQALLEITGRTRHSEGLREAPEEN
;
A
#
# COMPACT_ATOMS: atom_id res chain seq x y z
N GLY A 1 1.98 -9.23 9.30
CA GLY A 1 3.34 -8.68 9.30
C GLY A 1 3.53 -7.79 8.09
N MET A 2 4.46 -6.85 8.14
CA MET A 2 4.73 -5.85 7.11
C MET A 2 6.09 -6.13 6.46
N GLY A 3 6.07 -6.23 5.12
CA GLY A 3 7.25 -6.47 4.28
C GLY A 3 7.90 -7.84 4.48
N GLY A 4 8.34 -8.50 3.42
CA GLY A 4 8.95 -9.83 3.47
C GLY A 4 7.96 -10.96 3.16
N GLN A 5 8.40 -12.20 3.38
CA GLN A 5 7.63 -13.41 3.10
C GLN A 5 6.86 -13.88 4.34
N HIS A 6 5.91 -14.80 4.14
CA HIS A 6 5.19 -15.42 5.25
C HIS A 6 6.18 -16.04 6.25
N ASN A 7 5.98 -15.81 7.54
CA ASN A 7 6.90 -16.16 8.65
C ASN A 7 8.27 -15.43 8.67
N TYR A 8 8.52 -14.55 7.70
CA TYR A 8 9.76 -13.79 7.56
C TYR A 8 9.46 -12.32 7.24
N PHE A 9 8.82 -11.64 8.19
CA PHE A 9 8.45 -10.24 8.02
C PHE A 9 9.53 -9.29 8.55
N GLY A 10 9.74 -8.19 7.83
CA GLY A 10 10.62 -7.11 8.26
C GLY A 10 10.13 -6.43 9.54
N LEU A 11 8.80 -6.39 9.73
CA LEU A 11 8.16 -6.03 11.00
C LEU A 11 6.93 -6.92 11.22
N TRP A 12 6.83 -7.51 12.40
CA TRP A 12 5.67 -8.29 12.80
C TRP A 12 5.30 -8.02 14.25
N VAL A 13 4.01 -8.03 14.51
CA VAL A 13 3.39 -7.83 15.82
C VAL A 13 2.51 -9.05 16.09
N ASP A 14 2.66 -9.63 17.27
CA ASP A 14 1.82 -10.71 17.75
C ASP A 14 0.39 -10.21 18.01
N VAL A 15 -0.58 -11.13 18.07
CA VAL A 15 -1.98 -10.81 18.37
C VAL A 15 -2.14 -10.27 19.80
N ASP A 16 -1.20 -10.59 20.69
CA ASP A 16 -1.17 -10.05 22.05
C ASP A 16 -0.66 -8.60 22.13
N PHE A 17 -0.20 -8.03 21.00
CA PHE A 17 0.44 -6.71 20.89
C PHE A 17 1.66 -6.49 21.79
N GLY A 18 2.12 -7.51 22.51
CA GLY A 18 3.24 -7.44 23.42
C GLY A 18 4.53 -7.84 22.74
N LYS A 19 4.49 -8.89 21.91
CA LYS A 19 5.68 -9.43 21.24
C LYS A 19 5.74 -9.05 19.78
N GLY A 20 6.96 -8.93 19.27
CA GLY A 20 7.21 -8.66 17.87
C GLY A 20 8.47 -9.35 17.39
N HIS A 21 8.63 -9.34 16.07
CA HIS A 21 9.91 -9.67 15.46
C HIS A 21 10.21 -8.79 14.25
N SER A 22 11.50 -8.62 13.96
CA SER A 22 12.03 -7.99 12.76
C SER A 22 13.03 -8.94 12.14
N LYS A 23 12.64 -9.58 11.04
CA LYS A 23 13.48 -10.55 10.34
C LYS A 23 14.03 -9.93 9.07
N ALA A 24 15.34 -9.76 9.07
CA ALA A 24 16.11 -9.26 7.93
C ALA A 24 17.52 -9.86 7.99
N LYS A 25 17.82 -10.79 7.07
CA LYS A 25 19.17 -11.37 6.90
C LYS A 25 19.51 -11.43 5.41
N PRO A 26 20.25 -10.45 4.86
CA PRO A 26 20.70 -9.19 5.47
C PRO A 26 19.61 -8.10 5.53
N THR A 27 18.64 -8.17 4.61
CA THR A 27 17.55 -7.20 4.46
C THR A 27 16.23 -7.95 4.18
N CYS A 28 15.09 -7.29 4.40
CA CYS A 28 13.81 -7.85 3.96
C CYS A 28 13.64 -7.68 2.44
N THR A 29 12.87 -8.56 1.79
CA THR A 29 12.76 -8.55 0.31
C THR A 29 11.86 -7.43 -0.24
N THR A 30 10.88 -6.96 0.53
CA THR A 30 9.92 -5.95 0.03
C THR A 30 10.46 -4.53 0.07
N TYR A 31 11.14 -4.17 1.15
CA TYR A 31 11.60 -2.79 1.38
C TYR A 31 13.13 -2.67 1.41
N ASN A 32 13.85 -3.78 1.24
CA ASN A 32 15.31 -3.85 1.43
C ASN A 32 15.77 -3.26 2.78
N SER A 33 14.89 -3.28 3.79
CA SER A 33 15.17 -2.73 5.11
C SER A 33 16.02 -3.70 5.93
N PRO A 34 16.96 -3.21 6.74
CA PRO A 34 17.68 -4.03 7.71
C PRO A 34 16.76 -4.42 8.88
N GLN A 35 17.31 -5.14 9.85
CA GLN A 35 16.63 -5.39 11.13
C GLN A 35 16.39 -4.06 11.83
N LEU A 36 15.14 -3.79 12.19
CA LEU A 36 14.71 -2.50 12.76
C LEU A 36 15.01 -2.39 14.27
N SER A 37 15.21 -3.53 14.92
CA SER A 37 15.46 -3.67 16.36
C SER A 37 16.89 -4.16 16.63
N ALA A 38 17.37 -4.03 17.87
CA ALA A 38 18.68 -4.58 18.26
C ALA A 38 18.73 -6.12 18.25
N LYS A 39 17.57 -6.78 18.43
CA LYS A 39 17.40 -8.25 18.42
C LYS A 39 16.25 -8.62 17.50
N GLU A 40 16.34 -9.79 16.87
CA GLU A 40 15.30 -10.30 15.96
C GLU A 40 13.92 -10.36 16.63
N HIS A 41 13.87 -10.79 17.90
CA HIS A 41 12.66 -10.80 18.73
C HIS A 41 12.72 -9.71 19.80
N PHE A 42 11.59 -9.04 20.03
CA PHE A 42 11.48 -7.94 20.98
C PHE A 42 10.06 -7.83 21.58
N CYS A 43 9.93 -7.02 22.62
CA CYS A 43 8.64 -6.65 23.21
C CYS A 43 8.39 -5.16 23.00
N PHE A 44 7.12 -4.78 22.81
CA PHE A 44 6.70 -3.39 22.71
C PHE A 44 6.48 -2.80 24.10
N ASP A 45 7.12 -1.65 24.38
CA ASP A 45 6.83 -0.88 25.59
C ASP A 45 5.60 0.02 25.41
N ARG A 46 5.45 0.59 24.20
CA ARG A 46 4.31 1.40 23.76
C ARG A 46 4.11 1.23 22.26
N MET A 47 2.86 1.29 21.82
CA MET A 47 2.49 1.29 20.40
C MET A 47 1.46 2.40 20.15
N GLU A 48 1.76 3.27 19.19
CA GLU A 48 0.91 4.41 18.81
C GLU A 48 0.54 4.28 17.34
N VAL A 49 -0.73 4.52 17.01
CA VAL A 49 -1.26 4.47 15.64
C VAL A 49 -1.90 5.82 15.34
N TRP A 50 -1.44 6.44 14.25
CA TRP A 50 -1.88 7.76 13.84
C TRP A 50 -2.68 7.66 12.55
N ALA A 51 -3.92 8.14 12.56
CA ALA A 51 -4.71 8.33 11.37
C ALA A 51 -4.45 9.73 10.79
N VAL A 52 -4.46 9.85 9.46
CA VAL A 52 -4.25 11.14 8.77
C VAL A 52 -5.52 12.01 8.76
N GLY A 53 -6.63 11.51 9.33
CA GLY A 53 -7.95 12.13 9.23
C GLY A 53 -8.67 11.70 7.95
N ASP A 54 -9.92 12.13 7.79
CA ASP A 54 -10.65 11.91 6.55
C ASP A 54 -10.10 12.84 5.45
N PRO A 55 -9.78 12.31 4.25
CA PRO A 55 -9.43 13.15 3.12
C PRO A 55 -10.60 14.10 2.84
N SER A 56 -10.29 15.35 2.46
CA SER A 56 -11.32 16.30 2.08
C SER A 56 -12.16 15.76 0.91
N GLU A 57 -13.41 16.21 0.77
CA GLU A 57 -14.27 15.82 -0.37
C GLU A 57 -13.58 16.07 -1.72
N ALA A 58 -12.76 17.12 -1.80
CA ALA A 58 -11.97 17.45 -2.99
C ALA A 58 -10.85 16.42 -3.29
N GLU A 59 -10.29 15.77 -2.27
CA GLU A 59 -9.28 14.72 -2.41
C GLU A 59 -9.92 13.36 -2.74
N LEU A 60 -11.07 13.05 -2.13
CA LEU A 60 -11.88 11.88 -2.49
C LEU A 60 -12.36 11.94 -3.94
N ALA A 61 -12.81 13.11 -4.39
CA ALA A 61 -13.23 13.33 -5.78
C ALA A 61 -12.09 13.16 -6.80
N LYS A 62 -10.82 13.34 -6.38
CA LYS A 62 -9.65 13.05 -7.22
C LYS A 62 -9.29 11.57 -7.21
N SER A 63 -9.41 10.91 -6.05
CA SER A 63 -9.13 9.48 -5.89
C SER A 63 -10.12 8.58 -6.64
N ASN A 64 -11.37 9.02 -6.81
CA ASN A 64 -12.41 8.25 -7.49
C ASN A 64 -12.42 8.41 -9.02
N LYS A 65 -11.55 9.25 -9.59
CA LYS A 65 -11.43 9.38 -11.04
C LYS A 65 -10.30 8.51 -11.53
N SER A 66 -10.57 7.69 -12.54
CA SER A 66 -9.54 6.92 -13.21
C SER A 66 -8.47 7.87 -13.72
N ILE A 67 -7.19 7.52 -13.62
CA ILE A 67 -6.11 8.30 -14.23
C ILE A 67 -6.30 8.47 -15.75
N LEU A 68 -7.05 7.54 -16.37
CA LEU A 68 -7.47 7.61 -17.77
C LEU A 68 -8.44 8.76 -18.07
N ASP A 69 -9.14 9.28 -17.06
CA ASP A 69 -10.09 10.38 -17.18
C ASP A 69 -9.49 11.73 -16.74
N VAL A 70 -8.27 11.73 -16.17
CA VAL A 70 -7.60 12.91 -15.62
C VAL A 70 -6.57 13.50 -16.58
N ASP A 71 -5.92 12.69 -17.42
CA ASP A 71 -4.86 13.14 -18.32
C ASP A 71 -4.91 12.47 -19.72
N PRO A 72 -5.29 13.20 -20.78
CA PRO A 72 -5.33 12.67 -22.14
C PRO A 72 -3.94 12.38 -22.74
N GLU A 73 -2.88 13.01 -22.24
CA GLU A 73 -1.51 12.73 -22.69
C GLU A 73 -1.02 11.38 -22.13
N ALA A 74 -1.27 11.12 -20.85
CA ALA A 74 -0.99 9.83 -20.23
C ALA A 74 -1.77 8.68 -20.91
N GLN A 75 -3.00 8.95 -21.36
CA GLN A 75 -3.83 8.01 -22.11
C GLN A 75 -3.20 7.65 -23.48
N ALA A 76 -2.69 8.64 -24.21
CA ALA A 76 -2.00 8.42 -25.49
C ALA A 76 -0.71 7.62 -25.32
N LEU A 77 0.07 7.88 -24.27
CA LEU A 77 1.31 7.15 -23.98
C LEU A 77 1.05 5.66 -23.65
N LEU A 78 -0.06 5.35 -22.96
CA LEU A 78 -0.45 3.97 -22.67
C LEU A 78 -0.82 3.20 -23.95
N GLU A 79 -1.49 3.85 -24.90
CA GLU A 79 -1.79 3.24 -26.22
C GLU A 79 -0.53 3.02 -27.05
N ILE A 80 0.36 4.02 -27.10
CA ILE A 80 1.63 3.94 -27.84
C ILE A 80 2.54 2.82 -27.29
N THR A 81 2.49 2.57 -25.97
CA THR A 81 3.28 1.52 -25.32
C THR A 81 2.64 0.12 -25.40
N GLY A 82 1.52 -0.02 -26.13
CA GLY A 82 0.87 -1.32 -26.37
C GLY A 82 0.17 -1.91 -25.16
N ARG A 83 -0.11 -1.11 -24.12
CA ARG A 83 -0.85 -1.56 -22.93
C ARG A 83 -2.35 -1.44 -23.21
N THR A 84 -3.03 -2.59 -23.33
CA THR A 84 -4.48 -2.65 -23.55
C THR A 84 -5.26 -2.11 -22.36
N ARG A 85 -6.29 -1.29 -22.62
CA ARG A 85 -7.20 -0.74 -21.60
C ARG A 85 -8.08 -1.86 -21.06
N HIS A 86 -7.76 -2.38 -19.89
CA HIS A 86 -8.54 -3.46 -19.28
C HIS A 86 -9.76 -2.96 -18.45
N SER A 87 -9.92 -1.65 -18.26
CA SER A 87 -10.94 -1.06 -17.39
C SER A 87 -12.18 -0.50 -18.10
N GLU A 88 -12.28 -0.57 -19.43
CA GLU A 88 -13.48 -0.11 -20.16
C GLU A 88 -14.74 -0.93 -19.86
N GLY A 89 -14.59 -2.20 -19.45
CA GLY A 89 -15.71 -3.12 -19.19
C GLY A 89 -16.27 -3.13 -17.75
N LEU A 90 -15.72 -2.31 -16.83
CA LEU A 90 -16.07 -2.29 -15.40
C LEU A 90 -16.55 -0.91 -14.93
N ARG A 91 -17.00 -0.05 -15.85
CA ARG A 91 -17.61 1.24 -15.50
C ARG A 91 -19.06 1.00 -15.09
N GLU A 92 -19.43 1.35 -13.86
CA GLU A 92 -20.83 1.39 -13.42
C GLU A 92 -21.60 2.37 -14.32
N ALA A 93 -22.81 1.96 -14.73
CA ALA A 93 -23.65 2.77 -15.61
C ALA A 93 -23.97 4.12 -14.94
N PRO A 94 -24.08 5.22 -15.69
CA PRO A 94 -24.52 6.49 -15.13
C PRO A 94 -25.95 6.32 -14.59
N GLU A 95 -26.15 6.64 -13.32
CA GLU A 95 -27.48 6.78 -12.72
C GLU A 95 -28.26 7.82 -13.55
N GLU A 96 -29.28 7.36 -14.29
CA GLU A 96 -30.25 8.22 -14.99
C GLU A 96 -31.06 8.99 -13.93
N ASN A 97 -31.06 10.32 -14.04
CA ASN A 97 -31.88 11.24 -13.24
C ASN A 97 -33.01 11.80 -14.10
#